data_AF-A0A151WVU3-F1
#
_entry.id   AF-A0A151WVU3-F1
#
_cell.length_a   1.000
_cell.length_b   1.000
_cell.length_c   1.000
_cell.angle_alpha   90.00
_cell.angle_beta   90.00
_cell.angle_gamma   90.00
#
_symmetry.space_group_name_H-M   'P 1'
#
loop_
_entity.id
_entity.type
_entity.pdbx_description
1 polymer ?
#
loop_
_entity_poly.entity_id
_entity_poly.type
_entity_poly.pdbx_seq_one_letter_code
_entity_poly.pdbx_strand_id
1 'polypeptide(L)'
;MVLNFQNIEFPITLKDITKFERLNDVCLHYFHSSERLQLHMVNCRRINDCAIRLPSDDDKKERVPFVVYADLECILEKTDSDQEASTRTYQHHKVFNIGYYVHCSYDNSQSKYRFRLDPDCVSWFVEKLRSLAHCVKKNFSN
;
A
#
# COMPACT_ATOMS: atom_id res chain seq x y z
N MET A 1 -14.94 -5.22 -11.00
CA MET A 1 -14.00 -5.99 -11.85
C MET A 1 -13.43 -7.15 -11.03
N VAL A 2 -13.20 -8.35 -11.58
CA VAL A 2 -12.50 -9.43 -10.85
C VAL A 2 -11.02 -9.36 -11.22
N LEU A 3 -10.17 -9.08 -10.23
CA LEU A 3 -8.73 -8.98 -10.42
C LEU A 3 -8.07 -10.36 -10.45
N ASN A 4 -7.25 -10.62 -11.46
CA ASN A 4 -6.42 -11.79 -11.60
C ASN A 4 -5.08 -11.60 -10.84
N PHE A 5 -4.81 -12.51 -9.91
CA PHE A 5 -3.56 -12.58 -9.15
C PHE A 5 -2.74 -13.85 -9.45
N GLN A 6 -3.03 -14.55 -10.54
CA GLN A 6 -2.29 -15.75 -10.95
C GLN A 6 -0.80 -15.44 -11.07
N ASN A 7 0.03 -16.32 -10.50
CA ASN A 7 1.48 -16.21 -10.48
C ASN A 7 2.02 -14.95 -9.75
N ILE A 8 1.21 -14.29 -8.92
CA ILE A 8 1.67 -13.26 -8.00
C ILE A 8 1.75 -13.87 -6.61
N GLU A 9 2.96 -13.93 -6.07
CA GLU A 9 3.16 -14.34 -4.69
C GLU A 9 2.97 -13.13 -3.77
N PHE A 10 2.27 -13.37 -2.67
CA PHE A 10 2.09 -12.37 -1.63
C PHE A 10 3.13 -12.60 -0.53
N PRO A 11 3.71 -11.54 0.07
CA PRO A 11 3.47 -10.11 -0.22
C PRO A 11 4.08 -9.67 -1.56
N ILE A 12 3.33 -8.85 -2.31
CA ILE A 12 3.71 -8.32 -3.63
C ILE A 12 4.98 -7.48 -3.51
N THR A 13 5.94 -7.68 -4.40
CA THR A 13 7.13 -6.82 -4.51
C THR A 13 6.90 -5.66 -5.50
N LEU A 14 7.72 -4.61 -5.46
CA LEU A 14 7.64 -3.51 -6.44
C LEU A 14 7.75 -4.01 -7.90
N LYS A 15 8.50 -5.10 -8.13
CA LYS A 15 8.62 -5.71 -9.46
C LYS A 15 7.32 -6.40 -9.91
N ASP A 16 6.54 -6.90 -8.96
CA ASP A 16 5.27 -7.56 -9.23
C ASP A 16 4.13 -6.58 -9.50
N ILE A 17 4.28 -5.28 -9.18
CA ILE A 17 3.28 -4.25 -9.50
C ILE A 17 3.09 -4.17 -11.01
N THR A 18 4.16 -4.05 -11.78
CA THR A 18 4.07 -4.00 -13.25
C THR A 18 3.48 -5.29 -13.83
N LYS A 19 3.76 -6.44 -13.21
CA LYS A 19 3.15 -7.72 -13.58
C LYS A 19 1.64 -7.72 -13.32
N PHE A 20 1.22 -7.23 -12.15
CA PHE A 20 -0.18 -7.10 -11.78
C PHE A 20 -0.95 -6.16 -12.72
N GLU A 21 -0.38 -4.99 -13.01
CA GLU A 21 -0.96 -4.00 -13.92
C GLU A 21 -1.20 -4.59 -15.32
N ARG A 22 -0.22 -5.32 -15.85
CA ARG A 22 -0.34 -6.02 -17.16
C ARG A 22 -1.35 -7.16 -17.12
N LEU A 23 -1.33 -7.98 -16.07
CA LEU A 23 -2.22 -9.14 -15.95
C LEU A 23 -3.70 -8.75 -15.88
N ASN A 24 -3.99 -7.57 -15.32
CA ASN A 24 -5.35 -7.08 -15.11
C ASN A 24 -5.78 -6.04 -16.14
N ASP A 25 -4.87 -5.61 -17.01
CA ASP A 25 -5.11 -4.49 -17.93
C ASP A 25 -5.58 -3.24 -17.15
N VAL A 26 -4.86 -2.89 -16.07
CA VAL A 26 -5.15 -1.75 -15.19
C VAL A 26 -3.91 -0.91 -14.92
N CYS A 27 -4.12 0.38 -14.62
CA CYS A 27 -3.09 1.27 -14.10
C CYS A 27 -3.48 1.70 -12.68
N LEU A 28 -2.58 1.52 -11.70
CA LEU A 28 -2.86 1.85 -10.30
C LEU A 28 -2.58 3.33 -9.96
N HIS A 29 -2.20 4.14 -10.94
CA HIS A 29 -1.87 5.54 -10.71
C HIS A 29 -3.13 6.39 -10.49
N TYR A 30 -3.17 7.11 -9.38
CA TYR A 30 -4.25 8.04 -9.08
C TYR A 30 -4.02 9.41 -9.74
N PHE A 31 -5.07 9.97 -10.34
CA PHE A 31 -5.07 11.32 -10.90
C PHE A 31 -6.17 12.16 -10.26
N HIS A 32 -5.81 13.38 -9.85
CA HIS A 32 -6.76 14.34 -9.27
C HIS A 32 -7.43 15.23 -10.33
N SER A 33 -7.02 15.17 -11.60
CA SER A 33 -7.62 15.92 -12.70
C SER A 33 -7.62 15.12 -14.01
N SER A 34 -8.60 15.41 -14.86
CA SER A 34 -8.76 14.77 -16.17
C SER A 34 -7.61 15.08 -17.13
N GLU A 35 -7.02 16.27 -17.06
CA GLU A 35 -5.88 16.67 -17.89
C GLU A 35 -4.64 15.80 -17.62
N ARG A 36 -4.30 15.58 -16.33
CA ARG A 36 -3.17 14.72 -15.94
C ARG A 36 -3.41 13.27 -16.34
N LEU A 37 -4.66 12.81 -16.24
CA LEU A 37 -5.05 11.50 -16.73
C LEU A 37 -4.81 11.37 -18.23
N GLN A 38 -5.26 12.33 -19.04
CA GLN A 38 -5.09 12.29 -20.50
C GLN A 38 -3.62 12.29 -20.92
N LEU A 39 -2.78 13.12 -20.28
CA LEU A 39 -1.33 13.11 -20.53
C LEU A 39 -0.71 11.75 -20.17
N HIS A 40 -1.14 11.15 -19.07
CA HIS A 40 -0.68 9.82 -18.69
C HIS A 40 -1.20 8.74 -19.63
N MET A 41 -2.44 8.81 -20.13
CA MET A 41 -3.02 7.80 -21.04
C MET A 41 -2.15 7.55 -22.28
N VAL A 42 -1.55 8.60 -22.84
CA VAL A 42 -0.66 8.51 -24.01
C VAL A 42 0.62 7.74 -23.68
N ASN A 43 1.19 7.96 -22.49
CA ASN A 43 2.44 7.32 -22.07
C ASN A 43 2.22 5.94 -21.46
N CYS A 44 1.12 5.74 -20.73
CA CYS A 44 0.76 4.49 -20.10
C CYS A 44 0.66 3.40 -21.15
N ARG A 45 -0.10 3.61 -22.23
CA ARG A 45 -0.21 2.68 -23.38
C ARG A 45 1.11 2.35 -24.07
N ARG A 46 2.14 3.18 -23.91
CA ARG A 46 3.46 2.99 -24.56
C ARG A 46 4.47 2.29 -23.65
N ILE A 47 4.35 2.45 -22.33
CA ILE A 47 5.32 1.97 -21.34
C ILE A 47 4.81 0.70 -20.64
N ASN A 48 3.51 0.63 -20.40
CA ASN A 48 2.80 -0.54 -19.92
C ASN A 48 1.79 -0.95 -21.00
N ASP A 49 1.84 -2.19 -21.48
CA ASP A 49 0.78 -2.76 -22.34
C ASP A 49 -0.56 -2.96 -21.57
N CYS A 50 -0.87 -2.09 -20.60
CA CYS A 50 -2.15 -2.07 -19.90
C CYS A 50 -2.96 -0.83 -20.29
N ALA A 51 -4.26 -1.04 -20.52
CA ALA A 51 -5.25 -0.02 -20.74
C ALA A 51 -5.65 0.61 -19.41
N ILE A 52 -5.84 1.93 -19.41
CA ILE A 52 -6.54 2.58 -18.30
C ILE A 52 -8.02 2.28 -18.46
N ARG A 53 -8.53 1.38 -17.62
CA ARG A 53 -9.96 1.09 -17.53
C ARG A 53 -10.56 1.95 -16.44
N LEU A 54 -11.43 2.88 -16.83
CA LEU A 54 -12.24 3.65 -15.89
C LEU A 54 -13.44 2.80 -15.46
N PRO A 55 -13.80 2.76 -14.17
CA PRO A 55 -15.13 2.34 -13.76
C PRO A 55 -16.18 3.33 -14.30
N SER A 56 -17.41 2.86 -14.58
CA SER A 56 -18.45 3.68 -15.25
C SER A 56 -18.84 4.91 -14.44
N ASP A 57 -19.46 5.90 -15.10
CA ASP A 57 -19.63 7.29 -14.62
C ASP A 57 -20.24 7.47 -13.22
N ASP A 58 -20.98 6.48 -12.69
CA ASP A 58 -21.56 6.53 -11.33
C ASP A 58 -20.61 6.08 -10.21
N ASP A 59 -19.58 5.26 -10.50
CA ASP A 59 -18.60 4.78 -9.53
C ASP A 59 -17.20 5.19 -9.98
N LYS A 60 -16.79 6.45 -9.75
CA LYS A 60 -15.46 6.96 -10.13
C LYS A 60 -14.28 6.30 -9.40
N LYS A 61 -14.52 5.24 -8.60
CA LYS A 61 -13.52 4.51 -7.82
C LYS A 61 -13.85 3.03 -7.86
N GLU A 62 -12.90 2.22 -8.33
CA GLU A 62 -13.00 0.77 -8.12
C GLU A 62 -13.04 0.52 -6.60
N ARG A 63 -14.04 -0.23 -6.13
CA ARG A 63 -14.21 -0.52 -4.71
C ARG A 63 -13.03 -1.35 -4.23
N VAL A 64 -12.13 -0.70 -3.49
CA VAL A 64 -10.93 -1.38 -2.96
C VAL A 64 -11.37 -2.40 -1.90
N PRO A 65 -11.02 -3.68 -2.08
CA PRO A 65 -11.55 -4.75 -1.25
C PRO A 65 -11.17 -4.62 0.23
N PHE A 66 -9.92 -4.22 0.48
CA PHE A 66 -9.34 -4.00 1.80
C PHE A 66 -8.53 -2.70 1.80
N VAL A 67 -8.74 -1.84 2.80
CA VAL A 67 -7.97 -0.61 2.99
C VAL A 67 -7.30 -0.66 4.35
N VAL A 68 -6.00 -0.35 4.42
CA VAL A 68 -5.27 -0.23 5.69
C VAL A 68 -4.95 1.23 5.94
N TYR A 69 -5.52 1.79 6.99
CA TYR A 69 -5.14 3.09 7.53
C TYR A 69 -4.14 2.83 8.65
N ALA A 70 -2.95 3.41 8.59
CA ALA A 70 -1.93 3.22 9.61
C ALA A 70 -1.33 4.56 10.00
N ASP A 71 -1.00 4.68 11.28
CA ASP A 71 -0.32 5.83 11.86
C ASP A 71 0.72 5.34 12.87
N LEU A 72 1.79 6.12 13.04
CA LEU A 72 2.90 5.77 13.92
C LEU A 72 3.37 6.98 14.72
N GLU A 73 3.77 6.72 15.96
CA GLU A 73 4.34 7.73 16.84
C GLU A 73 5.81 7.40 17.10
N CYS A 74 6.62 8.45 17.10
CA CYS A 74 8.07 8.36 17.28
C CYS A 74 8.50 9.03 18.57
N ILE A 75 9.45 8.41 19.26
CA ILE A 75 10.25 9.06 20.30
C ILE A 75 11.48 9.69 19.62
N LEU A 76 11.85 10.88 20.10
CA LEU A 76 13.06 11.57 19.67
C LEU A 76 14.23 11.15 20.56
N GLU A 77 15.15 10.37 20.01
CA GLU A 77 16.42 10.07 20.65
C GLU A 77 17.44 11.14 20.21
N LYS A 78 18.23 11.67 21.16
CA LYS A 78 19.33 12.58 20.82
C LYS A 78 20.43 11.76 20.14
N THR A 79 20.97 12.27 19.05
CA THR A 79 22.15 11.68 18.43
C THR A 79 23.38 12.31 19.07
N ASP A 80 24.28 11.50 19.63
CA ASP A 80 25.61 11.98 20.03
C ASP A 80 26.39 12.29 18.75
N SER A 81 26.65 13.57 18.50
CA SER A 81 27.36 14.01 17.31
C SER A 81 28.85 13.71 17.46
N ASP A 82 29.36 12.73 16.72
CA ASP A 82 30.79 12.66 16.44
C ASP A 82 31.19 13.85 15.55
N GLN A 83 32.27 14.52 15.92
CA GLN A 83 32.66 15.86 15.49
C GLN A 83 33.11 15.98 14.01
N GLU A 84 32.95 14.97 13.15
CA GLU A 84 33.57 14.93 11.82
C GLU A 84 32.61 14.87 10.62
N ALA A 85 31.29 14.82 10.82
CA ALA A 85 30.32 14.84 9.72
C ALA A 85 29.84 16.26 9.36
N SER A 86 29.88 16.61 8.06
CA SER A 86 29.39 17.91 7.53
C SER A 86 27.87 18.13 7.69
N THR A 87 27.12 17.08 8.03
CA THR A 87 25.68 17.12 8.31
C THR A 87 25.42 16.59 9.71
N ARG A 88 24.93 17.47 10.61
CA ARG A 88 24.53 17.11 11.97
C ARG A 88 23.09 16.59 11.97
N THR A 89 22.89 15.31 12.28
CA THR A 89 21.58 14.73 12.57
C THR A 89 21.22 14.99 14.03
N TYR A 90 20.46 16.05 14.31
CA TYR A 90 20.18 16.48 15.69
C TYR A 90 19.32 15.50 16.50
N GLN A 91 18.43 14.75 15.85
CA GLN A 91 17.49 13.84 16.50
C GLN A 91 17.23 12.61 15.64
N HIS A 92 17.19 11.44 16.27
CA HIS A 92 16.80 10.17 15.68
C HIS A 92 15.34 9.86 16.04
N HIS A 93 14.46 9.80 15.03
CA HIS A 93 13.07 9.39 15.20
C HIS A 93 13.00 7.87 15.29
N LYS A 94 12.71 7.37 16.48
CA LYS A 94 12.51 5.93 16.71
C LYS A 94 11.03 5.65 16.92
N VAL A 95 10.46 4.84 16.05
CA VAL A 95 9.06 4.41 16.16
C VAL A 95 8.87 3.65 17.47
N PHE A 96 7.86 4.02 18.24
CA PHE A 96 7.54 3.39 19.52
C PHE A 96 6.09 2.90 19.61
N ASN A 97 5.20 3.44 18.78
CA ASN A 97 3.82 3.03 18.69
C ASN A 97 3.41 2.94 17.22
N ILE A 98 2.69 1.89 16.86
CA ILE A 98 2.03 1.79 15.57
C ILE A 98 0.58 1.38 15.81
N GLY A 99 -0.35 2.15 15.25
CA GLY A 99 -1.76 1.84 15.18
C GLY A 99 -2.20 1.67 13.73
N TYR A 100 -3.03 0.68 13.44
CA TYR A 100 -3.66 0.56 12.14
C TYR A 100 -5.09 0.03 12.22
N TYR A 101 -5.90 0.47 11.28
CA TYR A 101 -7.27 0.04 11.05
C TYR A 101 -7.34 -0.59 9.66
N VAL A 102 -7.69 -1.88 9.58
CA VAL A 102 -8.09 -2.47 8.28
C VAL A 102 -9.60 -2.37 8.15
N HIS A 103 -10.03 -1.85 7.00
CA HIS A 103 -11.41 -1.79 6.58
C HIS A 103 -11.62 -2.83 5.47
N CYS A 104 -12.61 -3.71 5.63
CA CYS A 104 -13.06 -4.64 4.59
C CYS A 104 -14.38 -4.14 4.04
N SER A 105 -14.43 -3.94 2.72
CA SER A 105 -15.62 -3.40 2.07
C SER A 105 -16.74 -4.43 1.91
N TYR A 106 -16.44 -5.74 1.92
CA TYR A 106 -17.42 -6.81 1.73
C TYR A 106 -18.06 -7.29 3.03
N ASP A 107 -17.29 -7.30 4.12
CA ASP A 107 -17.69 -7.85 5.40
C ASP A 107 -17.06 -7.04 6.52
N ASN A 108 -17.89 -6.21 7.17
CA ASN A 108 -17.42 -5.32 8.21
C ASN A 108 -16.96 -6.07 9.48
N SER A 109 -17.31 -7.35 9.65
CA SER A 109 -16.77 -8.16 10.76
C SER A 109 -15.26 -8.41 10.63
N GLN A 110 -14.72 -8.29 9.41
CA GLN A 110 -13.30 -8.35 9.12
C GLN A 110 -12.60 -7.00 9.29
N SER A 111 -13.35 -5.89 9.39
CA SER A 111 -12.79 -4.58 9.72
C SER A 111 -12.31 -4.56 11.16
N LYS A 112 -11.05 -4.17 11.40
CA LYS A 112 -10.48 -4.28 12.74
C LYS A 112 -9.34 -3.31 12.99
N TYR A 113 -9.39 -2.66 14.15
CA TYR A 113 -8.30 -1.84 14.68
C TYR A 113 -7.32 -2.68 15.51
N ARG A 114 -6.03 -2.35 15.40
CA ARG A 114 -4.91 -2.96 16.11
C ARG A 114 -3.85 -1.91 16.39
N PHE A 115 -3.17 -2.06 17.53
CA PHE A 115 -2.01 -1.24 17.85
C PHE A 115 -1.00 -2.04 18.66
N ARG A 116 0.25 -1.56 18.70
CA ARG A 116 1.31 -2.11 19.54
C ARG A 116 2.24 -1.00 20.02
N LEU A 117 2.51 -1.02 21.32
CA LEU A 117 3.35 -0.06 22.04
C LEU A 117 4.55 -0.78 22.64
N ASP A 118 5.54 -1.10 21.81
CA ASP A 118 6.82 -1.64 22.26
C ASP A 118 7.90 -1.43 21.19
N PRO A 119 9.20 -1.62 21.53
CA PRO A 119 10.29 -1.43 20.57
C PRO A 119 10.20 -2.31 19.32
N ASP A 120 9.47 -3.42 19.37
CA ASP A 120 9.27 -4.36 18.25
C ASP A 120 7.96 -4.08 17.50
N CYS A 121 7.34 -2.90 17.70
CA CYS A 121 6.09 -2.52 17.06
C CYS A 121 6.19 -2.55 15.52
N VAL A 122 7.33 -2.17 14.94
CA VAL A 122 7.58 -2.20 13.49
C VAL A 122 7.57 -3.63 12.97
N SER A 123 8.37 -4.52 13.57
CA SER A 123 8.46 -5.93 13.17
C SER A 123 7.10 -6.60 13.23
N TRP A 124 6.36 -6.38 14.32
CA TRP A 124 5.00 -6.89 14.46
C TRP A 124 4.03 -6.32 13.42
N PHE A 125 4.12 -5.03 13.10
CA PHE A 125 3.26 -4.44 12.10
C PHE A 125 3.49 -5.08 10.72
N VAL A 126 4.75 -5.28 10.34
CA VAL A 126 5.13 -5.98 9.11
C VAL A 126 4.61 -7.43 9.09
N GLU A 127 4.71 -8.15 10.21
CA GLU A 127 4.13 -9.50 10.32
C GLU A 127 2.61 -9.49 10.15
N LYS A 128 1.90 -8.52 10.74
CA LYS A 128 0.45 -8.40 10.59
C LYS A 128 0.04 -8.06 9.16
N LEU A 129 0.76 -7.17 8.47
CA LEU A 129 0.54 -6.89 7.06
C LEU A 129 0.78 -8.15 6.21
N ARG A 130 1.82 -8.93 6.51
CA ARG A 130 2.09 -10.20 5.83
C ARG A 130 0.97 -11.22 6.06
N SER A 131 0.49 -11.38 7.28
CA SER A 131 -0.65 -12.26 7.58
C SER A 131 -1.92 -11.80 6.87
N LEU A 132 -2.19 -10.49 6.83
CA LEU A 132 -3.32 -9.92 6.11
C LEU A 132 -3.26 -10.24 4.61
N ALA A 133 -2.10 -10.04 3.98
CA ALA A 133 -1.88 -10.35 2.57
C ALA A 133 -2.17 -11.83 2.23
N HIS A 134 -1.74 -12.76 3.08
CA HIS A 134 -2.03 -14.19 2.92
C HIS A 134 -3.52 -14.50 3.09
N CYS A 135 -4.19 -13.87 4.08
CA CYS A 135 -5.63 -14.03 4.31
C CYS A 135 -6.43 -13.56 3.08
N VAL A 136 -6.08 -12.38 2.55
CA VAL A 136 -6.65 -11.81 1.33
C VAL A 136 -6.47 -12.78 0.16
N LYS A 137 -5.26 -13.30 -0.07
CA LYS A 137 -5.00 -14.28 -1.14
C LYS A 137 -5.94 -15.48 -1.06
N LYS A 138 -6.15 -16.06 0.13
CA LYS A 138 -7.05 -17.20 0.34
C LYS A 138 -8.51 -16.87 -0.02
N ASN A 139 -8.97 -15.67 0.29
CA ASN A 139 -10.34 -15.24 0.00
C ASN A 139 -10.60 -14.96 -1.49
N PHE A 140 -9.57 -14.60 -2.26
CA PHE A 140 -9.67 -14.30 -3.70
C PHE A 140 -9.22 -15.43 -4.63
N SER A 141 -8.76 -16.57 -4.11
CA SER A 141 -8.30 -17.72 -4.92
C SER A 141 -9.38 -18.80 -5.10
N ASN A 142 -10.66 -18.48 -4.90
CA ASN A 142 -11.80 -19.38 -5.16
C ASN A 142 -12.45 -19.08 -6.50
#